data_AF-A0A1C3KR39-F1
#
_entry.id   AF-A0A1C3KR39-F1
#
_cell.length_a   1.000
_cell.length_b   1.000
_cell.length_c   1.000
_cell.angle_alpha   90.00
_cell.angle_beta   90.00
_cell.angle_gamma   90.00
#
_symmetry.space_group_name_H-M   'P 1'
#
loop_
_entity.id
_entity.type
_entity.pdbx_description
1 polymer ?
#
loop_
_entity_poly.entity_id
_entity_poly.type
_entity_poly.pdbx_seq_one_letter_code
_entity_poly.pdbx_strand_id
1 'polypeptide(L)'
;MILRNCSIRYVSGEFKSLPKPPAGTGVVFHGRTQQVKYAINFPSYIFIIFSGFMGAISGNLFYKKFILRKNPPNPLRDPDDQPPEKHPHTPEDD
;
A
#
# COMPACT_ATOMS: atom_id res chain seq x y z
N MET A 1 15.45 -22.45 7.80
CA MET A 1 16.84 -21.93 7.81
C MET A 1 17.49 -22.13 6.43
N ILE A 2 17.00 -21.49 5.35
CA ILE A 2 17.52 -21.69 3.97
C ILE A 2 17.48 -20.39 3.11
N LEU A 3 17.76 -19.23 3.71
CA LEU A 3 18.05 -18.02 2.92
C LEU A 3 19.23 -17.31 3.59
N ARG A 4 20.40 -17.96 3.55
CA ARG A 4 21.67 -17.32 3.94
C ARG A 4 22.08 -16.37 2.82
N ASN A 5 22.00 -15.07 3.10
CA ASN A 5 22.88 -14.01 2.59
C ASN A 5 23.07 -13.91 1.06
N CYS A 6 22.04 -14.15 0.26
CA CYS A 6 22.05 -13.60 -1.10
C CYS A 6 21.73 -12.11 -1.01
N SER A 7 22.77 -11.28 -1.02
CA SER A 7 22.62 -9.82 -1.17
C SER A 7 21.81 -9.57 -2.44
N ILE A 8 20.61 -9.00 -2.28
CA ILE A 8 19.67 -8.70 -3.37
C ILE A 8 20.29 -7.80 -4.46
N ARG A 9 21.42 -7.17 -4.14
CA ARG A 9 22.30 -6.48 -5.08
C ARG A 9 22.83 -7.36 -6.21
N TYR A 10 22.88 -8.69 -6.07
CA TYR A 10 23.23 -9.61 -7.17
C TYR A 10 22.05 -9.93 -8.09
N VAL A 11 20.81 -9.75 -7.61
CA VAL A 11 19.58 -10.00 -8.37
C VAL A 11 19.13 -8.73 -9.11
N SER A 12 19.44 -7.56 -8.55
CA SER A 12 19.26 -6.26 -9.19
C SER A 12 20.30 -6.06 -10.31
N GLY A 13 19.89 -6.24 -11.57
CA GLY A 13 20.71 -5.97 -12.75
C GLY A 13 21.14 -4.50 -12.96
N GLU A 14 20.80 -3.61 -12.03
CA GLU A 14 21.10 -2.16 -12.04
C GLU A 14 22.61 -1.84 -12.02
N PHE A 15 23.48 -2.76 -11.57
CA PHE A 15 24.93 -2.53 -11.51
C PHE A 15 25.72 -3.67 -12.18
N LYS A 16 25.66 -3.72 -13.52
CA LYS A 16 26.41 -4.69 -14.35
C LYS A 16 27.94 -4.59 -14.22
N SER A 17 28.47 -3.42 -13.88
CA SER A 17 29.91 -3.23 -13.64
C SER A 17 30.16 -1.98 -12.79
N LEU A 18 31.31 -1.93 -12.12
CA LEU A 18 31.78 -0.71 -11.48
C LEU A 18 32.04 0.35 -12.57
N PRO A 19 31.53 1.59 -12.45
CA PRO A 19 31.80 2.63 -13.44
C PRO A 19 33.31 2.92 -13.44
N LYS A 20 33.91 2.90 -14.64
CA LYS A 20 35.30 3.33 -14.82
C LYS A 20 35.32 4.86 -14.83
N PRO A 21 36.06 5.51 -13.93
CA PRO A 21 36.14 6.97 -13.93
C PRO A 21 36.82 7.47 -15.21
N PRO A 22 36.42 8.65 -15.75
CA PRO A 22 37.10 9.26 -16.88
C PRO A 22 38.56 9.61 -16.56
N ALA A 23 39.40 9.78 -17.58
CA ALA A 23 40.80 10.15 -17.39
C ALA A 23 40.91 11.56 -16.74
N GLY A 24 41.81 11.72 -15.76
CA GLY A 24 41.98 12.98 -15.02
C GLY A 24 41.03 13.17 -13.83
N THR A 25 40.03 12.31 -13.66
CA THR A 25 39.22 12.27 -12.44
C THR A 25 40.04 11.61 -11.34
N GLY A 26 40.36 12.33 -10.27
CA GLY A 26 41.16 11.83 -9.14
C GLY A 26 40.48 10.70 -8.36
N VAL A 27 40.18 10.90 -7.07
CA VAL A 27 39.49 9.88 -6.27
C VAL A 27 37.99 9.92 -6.55
N VAL A 28 37.43 8.84 -7.10
CA VAL A 28 35.98 8.69 -7.32
C VAL A 28 35.38 7.79 -6.23
N PHE A 29 34.50 8.36 -5.42
CA PHE A 29 33.72 7.59 -4.46
C PHE A 29 32.58 6.87 -5.16
N HIS A 30 32.71 5.56 -5.30
CA HIS A 30 31.62 4.73 -5.82
C HIS A 30 30.51 4.59 -4.76
N GLY A 31 29.24 4.47 -5.17
CA GLY A 31 28.11 4.29 -4.24
C GLY A 31 28.20 3.10 -3.27
N ARG A 32 29.20 2.20 -3.43
CA ARG A 32 29.55 1.18 -2.42
C ARG A 32 30.26 1.74 -1.18
N THR A 33 30.82 2.96 -1.22
CA THR A 33 31.54 3.57 -0.09
C THR A 33 30.58 4.12 0.97
N GLN A 34 29.36 4.51 0.58
CA GLN A 34 28.31 4.90 1.51
C GLN A 34 27.35 3.73 1.75
N GLN A 35 27.69 2.88 2.72
CA GLN A 35 26.70 1.93 3.25
C GLN A 35 25.61 2.73 3.96
N VAL A 36 24.36 2.60 3.52
CA VAL A 36 23.21 3.20 4.19
C VAL A 36 23.10 2.58 5.59
N LYS A 37 23.38 3.39 6.62
CA LYS A 37 23.47 2.96 8.03
C LYS A 37 22.19 2.26 8.55
N TYR A 38 21.04 2.57 7.95
CA TYR A 38 19.72 2.08 8.35
C TYR A 38 18.97 1.37 7.21
N ALA A 39 19.68 0.62 6.35
CA ALA A 39 19.03 -0.18 5.32
C ALA A 39 18.29 -1.38 5.94
N ILE A 40 16.97 -1.39 5.82
CA ILE A 40 16.15 -2.58 6.13
C ILE A 40 16.45 -3.63 5.06
N ASN A 41 16.72 -4.87 5.47
CA ASN A 41 16.87 -5.96 4.52
C ASN A 41 15.52 -6.24 3.82
N PHE A 42 15.53 -6.66 2.56
CA PHE A 42 14.29 -6.83 1.79
C PHE A 42 13.31 -7.84 2.40
N PRO A 43 13.72 -9.00 2.96
CA PRO A 43 12.78 -9.88 3.65
C PRO A 43 12.05 -9.20 4.80
N SER A 44 12.77 -8.42 5.63
CA SER A 44 12.19 -7.62 6.70
C SER A 44 11.28 -6.52 6.15
N TYR A 45 11.66 -5.87 5.05
CA TYR A 45 10.80 -4.88 4.39
C TYR A 45 9.48 -5.50 3.93
N ILE A 46 9.53 -6.62 3.21
CA ILE A 46 8.34 -7.35 2.75
C ILE A 46 7.49 -7.79 3.94
N PHE A 47 8.10 -8.29 5.01
CA PHE A 47 7.39 -8.70 6.22
C PHE A 47 6.67 -7.52 6.91
N ILE A 48 7.32 -6.37 7.01
CA ILE A 48 6.72 -5.15 7.59
C ILE A 48 5.53 -4.70 6.76
N ILE A 49 5.68 -4.63 5.44
CA ILE A 49 4.61 -4.22 4.54
C ILE A 49 3.43 -5.21 4.61
N PHE A 50 3.72 -6.51 4.53
CA PHE A 50 2.69 -7.55 4.58
C PHE A 50 1.93 -7.55 5.91
N SER A 51 2.63 -7.42 7.04
CA SER A 51 1.99 -7.36 8.36
C SER A 51 1.09 -6.14 8.51
N GLY A 52 1.51 -4.97 8.00
CA GLY A 52 0.68 -3.76 7.96
C GLY A 52 -0.61 -3.94 7.15
N PHE A 53 -0.51 -4.48 5.92
CA PHE A 53 -1.69 -4.73 5.09
C PHE A 53 -2.62 -5.78 5.69
N MET A 54 -2.08 -6.89 6.20
CA MET A 54 -2.87 -7.92 6.86
C MET A 54 -3.58 -7.40 8.09
N GLY A 55 -2.91 -6.59 8.91
CA GLY A 55 -3.51 -5.92 10.07
C GLY A 55 -4.65 -5.00 9.67
N ALA A 56 -4.46 -4.16 8.65
CA ALA A 56 -5.49 -3.23 8.19
C ALA A 56 -6.73 -3.96 7.64
N ILE A 57 -6.53 -4.98 6.80
CA ILE A 57 -7.63 -5.75 6.19
C ILE A 57 -8.37 -6.55 7.27
N SER A 58 -7.64 -7.30 8.11
CA SER A 58 -8.24 -8.12 9.16
C SER A 58 -8.96 -7.27 10.21
N GLY A 59 -8.39 -6.14 10.62
CA GLY A 59 -9.01 -5.18 11.54
C GLY A 59 -10.30 -4.59 10.99
N ASN A 60 -10.33 -4.20 9.72
CA ASN A 60 -11.54 -3.70 9.07
C ASN A 60 -12.64 -4.77 8.98
N LEU A 61 -12.29 -6.00 8.62
CA LEU A 61 -13.23 -7.12 8.57
C LEU A 61 -13.79 -7.45 9.95
N PHE A 62 -12.93 -7.47 10.97
CA PHE A 62 -13.33 -7.69 12.35
C PHE A 62 -14.30 -6.60 12.82
N TYR A 63 -13.95 -5.34 12.59
CA TYR A 63 -14.78 -4.19 12.97
C TYR A 63 -16.17 -4.27 12.31
N LYS A 64 -16.23 -4.48 10.99
CA LYS A 64 -17.51 -4.58 10.26
C LYS A 64 -18.37 -5.76 10.71
N LYS A 65 -17.75 -6.88 11.10
CA LYS A 65 -18.48 -8.11 11.44
C LYS A 65 -18.96 -8.15 12.88
N PHE A 66 -18.18 -7.60 13.82
CA PHE A 66 -18.42 -7.79 15.26
C PHE A 66 -18.72 -6.50 16.02
N ILE A 67 -18.26 -5.34 15.54
CA ILE A 67 -18.41 -4.06 16.26
C ILE A 67 -19.49 -3.20 15.59
N LEU A 68 -19.47 -3.12 14.26
CA LEU A 68 -20.40 -2.28 13.53
C LEU A 68 -21.81 -2.90 13.58
N ARG A 69 -22.76 -2.14 14.12
CA ARG A 69 -24.19 -2.52 14.07
C ARG A 69 -24.59 -2.63 12.61
N LYS A 70 -25.14 -3.78 12.22
CA LYS A 70 -25.70 -3.95 10.89
C LYS A 70 -26.88 -2.99 10.76
N ASN A 71 -26.77 -2.01 9.86
CA ASN A 71 -27.96 -1.35 9.36
C ASN A 71 -28.77 -2.45 8.65
N PRO A 72 -30.04 -2.67 8.99
CA PRO A 72 -30.87 -3.60 8.21
C PRO A 72 -30.75 -3.23 6.73
N PRO A 73 -30.77 -4.22 5.83
CA PRO A 73 -30.83 -3.91 4.40
C PRO A 73 -31.97 -2.92 4.19
N ASN A 74 -31.75 -1.93 3.32
CA ASN A 74 -32.81 -1.01 2.97
C ASN A 74 -34.01 -1.86 2.51
N PRO A 75 -35.23 -1.59 3.01
CA PRO A 75 -36.39 -2.38 2.63
C PRO A 75 -36.51 -2.43 1.11
N LEU A 76 -37.08 -3.52 0.60
CA LEU A 76 -37.36 -3.62 -0.83
C LEU A 76 -38.23 -2.42 -1.24
N ARG A 77 -37.89 -1.83 -2.38
CA ARG A 77 -38.71 -0.76 -2.95
C ARG A 77 -40.12 -1.33 -3.19
N ASP A 78 -41.12 -0.62 -2.71
CA ASP A 78 -42.52 -0.99 -2.96
C ASP A 78 -42.77 -0.95 -4.48
N PRO A 79 -43.29 -2.04 -5.08
CA PRO A 79 -43.56 -2.09 -6.52
C PRO A 79 -44.57 -1.04 -7.00
N ASP A 80 -45.44 -0.56 -6.10
CA ASP A 80 -46.45 0.47 -6.41
C ASP A 80 -45.93 1.90 -6.15
N ASP A 81 -44.69 2.05 -5.69
CA ASP A 81 -44.07 3.35 -5.35
C ASP A 81 -43.80 4.18 -6.61
N GLN A 82 -44.66 5.17 -6.85
CA GLN A 82 -44.45 6.18 -7.88
C GLN A 82 -43.45 7.23 -7.40
N PRO A 83 -42.61 7.78 -8.30
CA PRO A 83 -41.75 8.90 -7.93
C PRO A 83 -42.61 10.06 -7.44
N PRO A 84 -42.22 10.73 -6.34
CA PRO A 84 -42.95 11.88 -5.84
C PRO A 84 -42.89 13.01 -6.87
N GLU A 85 -44.00 13.72 -7.08
CA GLU A 85 -44.09 14.82 -8.06
C GLU A 85 -43.13 15.97 -7.71
N LYS A 86 -42.86 16.18 -6.42
CA LYS A 86 -41.98 17.23 -5.91
C LYS A 86 -41.28 16.72 -4.66
N HIS A 87 -40.02 17.09 -4.47
CA HIS A 87 -39.29 16.74 -3.25
C HIS A 87 -39.97 17.44 -2.06
N PRO A 88 -40.10 16.81 -0.87
CA PRO A 88 -40.76 17.41 0.30
C PRO A 88 -40.17 18.74 0.79
N HIS A 89 -39.01 19.12 0.26
CA HIS A 89 -38.29 20.36 0.57
C HIS A 89 -38.10 21.27 -0.64
N THR A 90 -38.78 21.01 -1.77
CA THR A 90 -38.78 21.98 -2.87
C THR A 90 -39.73 23.12 -2.49
N PRO A 91 -39.29 24.39 -2.59
CA PRO A 91 -40.16 25.54 -2.31
C PRO A 91 -41.38 25.55 -3.22
N GLU A 92 -42.50 26.11 -2.74
CA GLU A 92 -43.67 26.43 -3.58
C GLU A 92 -43.21 27.32 -4.74
N ASP A 93 -43.70 27.07 -5.95
CA ASP A 93 -43.39 27.95 -7.08
C ASP A 93 -44.32 29.17 -6.95
N ASP A 94 -43.74 30.37 -6.77
CA ASP A 94 -44.46 31.66 -6.61
C ASP A 94 -45.39 31.98 -7.79
#